data_AF-A0A0D9X1E0-F1
#
_entry.id   AF-A0A0D9X1E0-F1
#
_cell.length_a   1.000
_cell.length_b   1.000
_cell.length_c   1.000
_cell.angle_alpha   90.00
_cell.angle_beta   90.00
_cell.angle_gamma   90.00
#
_symmetry.space_group_name_H-M   'P 1'
#
loop_
_entity.id
_entity.type
_entity.pdbx_description
1 polymer ?
#
loop_
_entity_poly.entity_id
_entity_poly.type
_entity_poly.pdbx_seq_one_letter_code
_entity_poly.pdbx_strand_id
1 'polypeptide(L)'
;MATGQRWHLAHPQHMLLKTQYDSTSRHSCDICCDKLSGLIGYRCNACDFDIHEECADYFKETISFFAHPWHTLTASTIPDGTIKWSCDICRESCPAGTLVYRCTQCGFDVHPMCTLFPQTFRSPLHPQHDLNMVPSWGGCSSCQEDLPVWHYHCGICAYKLHIECATSDAAPSGSGSSHGAVDDQNAAVARESRRHRAAKFLVNTVSVAGNLASVFSAFQG
;
A
#
# COMPACT_ATOMS: atom_id res chain seq x y z
N MET A 1 21.87 26.75 3.90
CA MET A 1 21.47 26.24 2.57
C MET A 1 21.27 24.74 2.72
N ALA A 2 20.03 24.27 2.86
CA ALA A 2 19.77 22.83 2.95
C ALA A 2 19.83 22.26 1.53
N THR A 3 20.84 21.43 1.28
CA THR A 3 21.10 20.78 -0.01
C THR A 3 19.91 19.91 -0.39
N GLY A 4 19.41 20.03 -1.63
CA GLY A 4 18.31 19.22 -2.18
C GLY A 4 18.68 17.76 -2.41
N GLN A 5 19.22 17.10 -1.40
CA GLN A 5 19.72 15.74 -1.42
C GLN A 5 19.31 15.02 -0.14
N ARG A 6 18.98 13.74 -0.22
CA ARG A 6 18.64 12.93 0.96
C ARG A 6 19.04 11.47 0.80
N TRP A 7 19.34 10.83 1.92
CA TRP A 7 19.36 9.37 2.02
C TRP A 7 17.98 8.88 2.44
N HIS A 8 17.55 7.73 1.95
CA HIS A 8 16.24 7.17 2.26
C HIS A 8 16.31 5.65 2.47
N LEU A 9 15.56 5.14 3.45
CA LEU A 9 15.55 3.73 3.86
C LEU A 9 15.07 2.76 2.76
N ALA A 10 14.24 3.22 1.83
CA ALA A 10 13.83 2.41 0.68
C ALA A 10 14.91 2.29 -0.40
N HIS A 11 15.91 3.18 -0.38
CA HIS A 11 17.00 3.21 -1.35
C HIS A 11 18.31 3.64 -0.67
N PRO A 12 18.87 2.82 0.25
CA PRO A 12 20.02 3.20 1.04
C PRO A 12 21.35 3.20 0.27
N GLN A 13 21.37 2.68 -0.97
CA GLN A 13 22.59 2.53 -1.76
C GLN A 13 23.07 3.86 -2.35
N HIS A 14 22.14 4.78 -2.63
CA HIS A 14 22.47 6.07 -3.25
C HIS A 14 21.72 7.22 -2.60
N MET A 15 22.37 8.39 -2.66
CA MET A 15 21.74 9.65 -2.29
C MET A 15 20.75 10.07 -3.38
N LEU A 16 19.53 10.40 -2.98
CA LEU A 16 18.47 10.87 -3.86
C LEU A 16 18.56 12.39 -4.05
N LEU A 17 18.27 12.86 -5.26
CA LEU A 17 18.26 14.28 -5.62
C LEU A 17 16.84 14.83 -5.67
N LYS A 18 16.60 15.96 -5.01
CA LYS A 18 15.31 16.65 -5.06
C LYS A 18 15.00 17.04 -6.50
N THR A 19 13.84 16.62 -6.98
CA THR A 19 13.42 16.73 -8.38
C THR A 19 12.00 17.29 -8.43
N GLN A 20 11.80 18.29 -9.29
CA GLN A 20 10.47 18.77 -9.64
C GLN A 20 10.07 18.08 -10.95
N TYR A 21 8.99 17.31 -10.90
CA TYR A 21 8.49 16.59 -12.07
C TYR A 21 7.52 17.48 -12.85
N ASP A 22 7.62 17.45 -14.17
CA ASP A 22 6.69 18.17 -15.03
C ASP A 22 5.27 17.57 -14.96
N SER A 23 4.26 18.34 -15.38
CA SER A 23 2.86 17.91 -15.35
C SER A 23 2.52 16.76 -16.30
N THR A 24 3.42 16.44 -17.24
CA THR A 24 3.29 15.33 -18.20
C THR A 24 4.14 14.12 -17.82
N SER A 25 4.81 14.17 -16.67
CA SER A 25 5.76 13.16 -16.24
C SER A 25 5.08 11.80 -16.09
N ARG A 26 5.74 10.76 -16.57
CA ARG A 26 5.27 9.37 -16.44
C ARG A 26 5.87 8.65 -15.24
N HIS A 27 6.71 9.33 -14.45
CA HIS A 27 7.29 8.77 -13.24
C HIS A 27 6.22 8.51 -12.19
N SER A 28 6.41 7.44 -11.42
CA SER A 28 5.55 7.06 -10.30
C SER A 28 6.42 6.78 -9.09
N CYS A 29 5.89 7.02 -7.90
CA CYS A 29 6.60 6.77 -6.66
C CYS A 29 6.74 5.28 -6.38
N ASP A 30 7.95 4.81 -6.11
CA ASP A 30 8.26 3.42 -5.82
C ASP A 30 7.72 2.91 -4.48
N ILE A 31 7.16 3.79 -3.65
CA ILE A 31 6.56 3.42 -2.35
C ILE A 31 5.04 3.33 -2.43
N CYS A 32 4.37 4.33 -3.02
CA CYS A 32 2.91 4.39 -3.08
C CYS A 32 2.31 4.08 -4.45
N CYS A 33 3.16 3.88 -5.47
CA CYS A 33 2.79 3.60 -6.86
C CYS A 33 1.94 4.68 -7.55
N ASP A 34 1.88 5.88 -6.99
CA ASP A 34 1.16 7.01 -7.59
C ASP A 34 2.05 7.87 -8.46
N LYS A 35 1.41 8.58 -9.40
CA LYS A 35 2.08 9.50 -10.31
C LYS A 35 2.80 10.63 -9.56
N LEU A 36 3.94 11.02 -10.11
CA LEU A 36 4.72 12.17 -9.68
C LEU A 36 4.47 13.42 -10.53
N SER A 37 3.64 13.33 -11.58
CA SER A 37 3.35 14.43 -12.50
C SER A 37 2.95 15.72 -11.78
N GLY A 38 3.72 16.79 -11.98
CA GLY A 38 3.48 18.10 -11.38
C GLY A 38 3.88 18.22 -9.90
N LEU A 39 4.44 17.17 -9.29
CA LEU A 39 4.79 17.14 -7.87
C LEU A 39 6.31 17.26 -7.65
N ILE A 40 6.68 17.40 -6.37
CA ILE A 40 8.07 17.39 -5.92
C ILE A 40 8.37 16.02 -5.31
N GLY A 41 9.53 15.49 -5.65
CA GLY A 41 10.01 14.23 -5.11
C GLY A 41 11.53 14.16 -5.07
N TYR A 42 12.02 12.95 -4.89
CA TYR A 42 13.44 12.63 -4.87
C TYR A 42 13.72 11.50 -5.84
N ARG A 43 14.76 11.67 -6.67
CA ARG A 43 15.13 10.73 -7.72
C ARG A 43 16.56 10.23 -7.58
N CYS A 44 16.75 8.94 -7.82
CA CYS A 44 18.02 8.34 -8.16
C CYS A 44 18.02 7.98 -9.65
N ASN A 45 18.76 8.72 -10.47
CA ASN A 45 18.87 8.43 -11.91
C ASN A 45 19.57 7.09 -12.19
N ALA A 46 20.50 6.66 -11.34
CA ALA A 46 21.28 5.44 -11.55
C ALA A 46 20.44 4.17 -11.41
N CYS A 47 19.42 4.21 -10.55
CA CYS A 47 18.56 3.06 -10.26
C CYS A 47 17.13 3.23 -10.77
N ASP A 48 16.82 4.35 -11.41
CA ASP A 48 15.46 4.74 -11.79
C ASP A 48 14.47 4.66 -10.63
N PHE A 49 14.91 5.15 -9.46
CA PHE A 49 14.12 5.15 -8.23
C PHE A 49 13.57 6.55 -7.96
N ASP A 50 12.27 6.67 -7.78
CA ASP A 50 11.55 7.91 -7.55
C ASP A 50 10.63 7.79 -6.34
N ILE A 51 10.61 8.81 -5.48
CA ILE A 51 9.66 8.88 -4.37
C ILE A 51 9.10 10.29 -4.21
N HIS A 52 7.85 10.42 -3.78
CA HIS A 52 7.30 11.71 -3.35
C HIS A 52 8.08 12.26 -2.16
N GLU A 53 8.16 13.58 -2.04
CA GLU A 53 8.76 14.24 -0.88
C GLU A 53 8.04 13.82 0.41
N GLU A 54 6.71 13.70 0.37
CA GLU A 54 5.87 13.27 1.48
C GLU A 54 6.10 11.81 1.85
N CYS A 55 6.18 10.91 0.86
CA CYS A 55 6.46 9.49 1.11
C CYS A 55 7.83 9.30 1.78
N ALA A 56 8.81 10.09 1.35
CA ALA A 56 10.16 10.05 1.89
C ALA A 56 10.23 10.47 3.37
N ASP A 57 9.32 11.33 3.82
CA ASP A 57 9.25 11.83 5.20
C ASP A 57 8.33 10.99 6.10
N TYR A 58 7.31 10.36 5.52
CA TYR A 58 6.29 9.65 6.28
C TYR A 58 6.81 8.34 6.88
N PHE A 59 7.40 7.47 6.06
CA PHE A 59 7.83 6.15 6.49
C PHE A 59 9.12 6.24 7.33
N LYS A 60 9.09 5.59 8.49
CA LYS A 60 10.19 5.61 9.47
C LYS A 60 10.93 4.30 9.46
N GLU A 61 12.09 4.26 10.11
CA GLU A 61 12.87 3.04 10.23
C GLU A 61 12.13 1.95 11.02
N THR A 62 11.31 2.32 12.01
CA THR A 62 10.56 1.39 12.83
C THR A 62 9.13 1.85 13.05
N ILE A 63 8.19 0.91 13.10
CA ILE A 63 6.77 1.19 13.38
C ILE A 63 6.18 0.19 14.38
N SER A 64 5.16 0.64 15.11
CA SER A 64 4.20 -0.25 15.77
C SER A 64 3.02 -0.47 14.82
N PHE A 65 2.56 -1.71 14.69
CA PHE A 65 1.50 -2.04 13.73
C PHE A 65 0.42 -2.92 14.38
N PHE A 66 -0.85 -2.54 14.26
CA PHE A 66 -1.94 -3.19 15.00
C PHE A 66 -2.12 -4.68 14.65
N ALA A 67 -1.79 -5.06 13.42
CA ALA A 67 -1.89 -6.45 12.96
C ALA A 67 -0.74 -7.33 13.48
N HIS A 68 0.29 -6.70 14.06
CA HIS A 68 1.43 -7.37 14.68
C HIS A 68 1.91 -6.59 15.93
N PRO A 69 1.11 -6.53 17.01
CA PRO A 69 1.36 -5.62 18.13
C PRO A 69 2.45 -6.10 19.10
N TRP A 70 2.87 -7.37 18.99
CA TRP A 70 3.81 -7.98 19.93
C TRP A 70 5.27 -7.57 19.67
N HIS A 71 5.58 -7.16 18.44
CA HIS A 71 6.92 -6.71 18.06
C HIS A 71 6.86 -5.46 17.19
N THR A 72 7.87 -4.61 17.35
CA THR A 72 8.13 -3.52 16.41
C THR A 72 8.55 -4.10 15.05
N LEU A 73 8.02 -3.51 13.98
CA LEU A 73 8.47 -3.84 12.62
C LEU A 73 9.58 -2.87 12.20
N THR A 74 10.60 -3.38 11.53
CA THR A 74 11.74 -2.59 11.04
C THR A 74 11.72 -2.54 9.52
N ALA A 75 12.01 -1.37 8.96
CA ALA A 75 12.22 -1.18 7.53
C ALA A 75 13.35 -2.06 7.01
N SER A 76 13.08 -2.80 5.94
CA SER A 76 14.04 -3.68 5.28
C SER A 76 13.79 -3.70 3.78
N THR A 77 14.84 -3.89 2.99
CA THR A 77 14.70 -4.19 1.57
C THR A 77 14.59 -5.70 1.38
N ILE A 78 13.73 -6.14 0.46
CA ILE A 78 13.69 -7.56 0.07
C ILE A 78 14.99 -7.92 -0.66
N PRO A 79 15.73 -8.94 -0.22
CA PRO A 79 16.95 -9.35 -0.88
C PRO A 79 16.67 -9.98 -2.25
N ASP A 80 17.60 -9.80 -3.17
CA ASP A 80 17.60 -10.53 -4.43
C ASP A 80 17.73 -12.05 -4.17
N GLY A 81 16.96 -12.84 -4.92
CA GLY A 81 17.00 -14.30 -4.78
C GLY A 81 15.83 -15.01 -5.44
N THR A 82 15.81 -16.34 -5.32
CA THR A 82 14.75 -17.19 -5.89
C THR A 82 13.52 -17.31 -4.99
N ILE A 83 13.63 -16.88 -3.73
CA ILE A 83 12.53 -16.93 -2.76
C ILE A 83 11.55 -15.81 -3.09
N LYS A 84 10.28 -16.19 -3.32
CA LYS A 84 9.20 -15.22 -3.49
C LYS A 84 8.71 -14.76 -2.12
N TRP A 85 8.71 -13.46 -1.93
CA TRP A 85 8.19 -12.82 -0.71
C TRP A 85 6.78 -12.30 -0.96
N SER A 86 5.95 -12.31 0.07
CA SER A 86 4.58 -11.81 -0.01
C SER A 86 4.20 -11.04 1.24
N CYS A 87 3.40 -10.00 1.08
CA CYS A 87 2.88 -9.23 2.20
C CYS A 87 1.84 -10.04 2.99
N ASP A 88 1.95 -10.07 4.32
CA ASP A 88 1.07 -10.83 5.18
C ASP A 88 -0.35 -10.26 5.22
N ILE A 89 -0.51 -8.95 4.99
CA ILE A 89 -1.82 -8.29 4.97
C ILE A 89 -2.53 -8.54 3.65
N CYS A 90 -1.89 -8.19 2.53
CA CYS A 90 -2.57 -8.17 1.24
C CYS A 90 -2.31 -9.43 0.39
N ARG A 91 -1.31 -10.25 0.75
CA ARG A 91 -0.88 -11.47 0.03
C ARG A 91 -0.34 -11.26 -1.37
N GLU A 92 -0.11 -10.01 -1.77
CA GLU A 92 0.63 -9.71 -3.02
C GLU A 92 2.13 -9.88 -2.83
N SER A 93 2.82 -10.04 -3.96
CA SER A 93 4.27 -10.17 -4.01
C SER A 93 4.96 -8.94 -3.41
N CYS A 94 6.08 -9.16 -2.75
CA CYS A 94 7.05 -8.12 -2.40
C CYS A 94 8.27 -8.35 -3.30
N PRO A 95 8.40 -7.64 -4.43
CA PRO A 95 9.51 -7.82 -5.36
C PRO A 95 10.86 -7.56 -4.68
N ALA A 96 11.92 -8.20 -5.17
CA ALA A 96 13.27 -7.90 -4.70
C ALA A 96 13.60 -6.41 -4.91
N GLY A 97 14.39 -5.83 -4.00
CA GLY A 97 14.72 -4.41 -4.02
C GLY A 97 13.64 -3.47 -3.47
N THR A 98 12.43 -3.96 -3.18
CA THR A 98 11.36 -3.13 -2.60
C THR A 98 11.46 -3.02 -1.08
N LEU A 99 10.99 -1.90 -0.54
CA LEU A 99 10.88 -1.67 0.90
C LEU A 99 9.72 -2.49 1.47
N VAL A 100 9.96 -3.14 2.61
CA VAL A 100 8.95 -3.74 3.47
C VAL A 100 9.20 -3.37 4.94
N TYR A 101 8.18 -3.47 5.76
CA TYR A 101 8.34 -3.56 7.20
C TYR A 101 8.34 -5.02 7.62
N ARG A 102 9.41 -5.43 8.31
CA ARG A 102 9.70 -6.82 8.65
C ARG A 102 9.81 -7.00 10.17
N CYS A 103 9.20 -8.07 10.67
CA CYS A 103 9.61 -8.70 11.92
C CYS A 103 10.38 -9.98 11.59
N THR A 104 11.70 -9.95 11.76
CA THR A 104 12.57 -11.13 11.48
C THR A 104 12.26 -12.31 12.38
N GLN A 105 11.82 -12.06 13.62
CA GLN A 105 11.50 -13.11 14.59
C GLN A 105 10.28 -13.94 14.19
N CYS A 106 9.28 -13.28 13.59
CA CYS A 106 8.02 -13.92 13.21
C CYS A 106 7.93 -14.23 11.72
N GLY A 107 8.88 -13.74 10.90
CA GLY A 107 8.77 -13.78 9.45
C GLY A 107 7.56 -13.00 8.92
N PHE A 108 7.19 -11.92 9.61
CA PHE A 108 6.03 -11.09 9.26
C PHE A 108 6.48 -9.92 8.39
N ASP A 109 5.95 -9.83 7.18
CA ASP A 109 6.35 -8.88 6.15
C ASP A 109 5.16 -8.10 5.62
N VAL A 110 5.26 -6.77 5.59
CA VAL A 110 4.17 -5.93 5.07
C VAL A 110 4.69 -4.81 4.18
N HIS A 111 3.98 -4.53 3.09
CA HIS A 111 4.24 -3.34 2.28
C HIS A 111 4.05 -2.07 3.12
N PRO A 112 4.83 -1.00 2.89
CA PRO A 112 4.65 0.29 3.56
C PRO A 112 3.21 0.80 3.47
N MET A 113 2.59 0.71 2.29
CA MET A 113 1.21 1.17 2.10
C MET A 113 0.18 0.32 2.84
N CYS A 114 0.47 -0.97 3.09
CA CYS A 114 -0.41 -1.83 3.88
C CYS A 114 -0.41 -1.46 5.37
N THR A 115 0.61 -0.74 5.85
CA THR A 115 0.64 -0.28 7.25
C THR A 115 -0.29 0.90 7.50
N LEU A 116 -0.84 1.48 6.44
CA LEU A 116 -1.75 2.62 6.50
C LEU A 116 -3.22 2.22 6.56
N PHE A 117 -3.54 0.95 6.31
CA PHE A 117 -4.91 0.50 6.43
C PHE A 117 -5.38 0.70 7.88
N PRO A 118 -6.53 1.37 8.08
CA PRO A 118 -7.05 1.55 9.42
C PRO A 118 -7.47 0.19 10.00
N GLN A 119 -7.20 0.00 11.28
CA GLN A 119 -7.69 -1.16 12.02
C GLN A 119 -9.22 -1.22 12.00
N THR A 120 -9.87 -0.05 12.07
CA THR A 120 -11.33 0.07 12.13
C THR A 120 -11.78 1.16 11.17
N PHE A 121 -12.77 0.88 10.34
CA PHE A 121 -13.35 1.87 9.43
C PHE A 121 -14.85 1.69 9.28
N ARG A 122 -15.55 2.76 8.91
CA ARG A 122 -16.98 2.75 8.62
C ARG A 122 -17.18 2.76 7.11
N SER A 123 -17.64 1.64 6.56
CA SER A 123 -17.86 1.52 5.12
C SER A 123 -19.14 2.22 4.69
N PRO A 124 -19.16 2.96 3.57
CA PRO A 124 -20.40 3.42 2.94
C PRO A 124 -21.30 2.25 2.50
N LEU A 125 -20.74 1.07 2.27
CA LEU A 125 -21.48 -0.15 1.87
C LEU A 125 -22.15 -0.84 3.08
N HIS A 126 -21.69 -0.53 4.30
CA HIS A 126 -22.26 -1.03 5.54
C HIS A 126 -22.20 0.05 6.63
N PRO A 127 -23.00 1.13 6.51
CA PRO A 127 -22.86 2.32 7.35
C PRO A 127 -23.36 2.13 8.79
N GLN A 128 -24.07 1.03 9.07
CA GLN A 128 -24.68 0.79 10.38
C GLN A 128 -23.66 0.42 11.46
N HIS A 129 -22.54 -0.19 11.09
CA HIS A 129 -21.54 -0.69 12.02
C HIS A 129 -20.12 -0.48 11.49
N ASP A 130 -19.17 -0.40 12.41
CA ASP A 130 -17.76 -0.39 12.05
C ASP A 130 -17.29 -1.78 11.64
N LEU A 131 -16.40 -1.81 10.66
CA LEU A 131 -15.67 -3.00 10.28
C LEU A 131 -14.25 -2.95 10.85
N ASN A 132 -13.80 -4.08 11.36
CA ASN A 132 -12.46 -4.25 11.91
C ASN A 132 -11.63 -5.13 10.97
N MET A 133 -10.37 -4.78 10.79
CA MET A 133 -9.41 -5.61 10.07
C MET A 133 -9.02 -6.80 10.96
N VAL A 134 -9.32 -8.02 10.51
CA VAL A 134 -9.13 -9.25 11.27
C VAL A 134 -8.47 -10.34 10.42
N PRO A 135 -7.68 -11.24 11.03
CA PRO A 135 -7.20 -12.44 10.37
C PRO A 135 -8.28 -13.54 10.46
N SER A 136 -9.03 -13.81 9.38
CA SER A 136 -10.03 -14.88 9.36
C SER A 136 -10.24 -15.50 7.97
N TRP A 137 -11.19 -16.41 7.85
CA TRP A 137 -11.57 -17.05 6.58
C TRP A 137 -13.04 -16.74 6.21
N GLY A 138 -13.38 -16.85 4.94
CA GLY A 138 -14.75 -16.72 4.44
C GLY A 138 -14.83 -16.07 3.06
N GLY A 139 -16.04 -15.74 2.62
CA GLY A 139 -16.29 -15.03 1.37
C GLY A 139 -16.63 -13.55 1.59
N CYS A 140 -16.30 -12.71 0.61
CA CYS A 140 -16.60 -11.29 0.61
C CYS A 140 -18.08 -11.03 0.33
N SER A 141 -18.73 -10.23 1.16
CA SER A 141 -20.14 -9.86 1.01
C SER A 141 -20.41 -8.99 -0.22
N SER A 142 -19.39 -8.32 -0.78
CA SER A 142 -19.52 -7.47 -1.96
C SER A 142 -19.33 -8.23 -3.26
N CYS A 143 -18.19 -8.91 -3.44
CA CYS A 143 -17.87 -9.60 -4.71
C CYS A 143 -18.15 -11.10 -4.70
N GLN A 144 -18.48 -11.69 -3.54
CA GLN A 144 -18.75 -13.12 -3.35
C GLN A 144 -17.56 -14.06 -3.60
N GLU A 145 -16.35 -13.52 -3.70
CA GLU A 145 -15.09 -14.29 -3.82
C GLU A 145 -14.46 -14.57 -2.45
N ASP A 146 -13.54 -15.53 -2.40
CA ASP A 146 -12.79 -15.90 -1.20
C ASP A 146 -11.96 -14.74 -0.63
N LEU A 147 -11.99 -14.59 0.69
CA LEU A 147 -11.24 -13.57 1.40
C LEU A 147 -9.80 -14.02 1.67
N PRO A 148 -8.81 -13.11 1.55
CA PRO A 148 -7.49 -13.33 2.11
C PRO A 148 -7.58 -13.36 3.63
N VAL A 149 -6.49 -13.82 4.27
CA VAL A 149 -6.39 -13.91 5.73
C VAL A 149 -6.80 -12.58 6.38
N TRP A 150 -6.24 -11.45 5.95
CA TRP A 150 -6.61 -10.14 6.48
C TRP A 150 -7.68 -9.46 5.62
N HIS A 151 -8.81 -9.17 6.24
CA HIS A 151 -9.93 -8.51 5.61
C HIS A 151 -10.76 -7.74 6.65
N TYR A 152 -11.73 -6.96 6.18
CA TYR A 152 -12.61 -6.22 7.06
C TYR A 152 -13.85 -7.04 7.43
N HIS A 153 -14.20 -7.04 8.71
CA HIS A 153 -15.31 -7.80 9.26
C HIS A 153 -16.11 -6.96 10.26
N CYS A 154 -17.43 -6.94 10.09
CA CYS A 154 -18.33 -6.41 11.10
C CYS A 154 -18.46 -7.42 12.25
N GLY A 155 -18.21 -7.02 13.50
CA GLY A 155 -18.35 -7.92 14.65
C GLY A 155 -19.81 -8.26 15.03
N ILE A 156 -20.79 -7.58 14.41
CA ILE A 156 -22.22 -7.67 14.74
C ILE A 156 -22.98 -8.41 13.62
N CYS A 157 -22.65 -8.12 12.37
CA CYS A 157 -23.25 -8.72 11.19
C CYS A 157 -22.30 -9.77 10.58
N ALA A 158 -22.83 -10.73 9.83
CA ALA A 158 -22.02 -11.63 9.00
C ALA A 158 -21.48 -10.92 7.73
N TYR A 159 -21.06 -9.65 7.87
CA TYR A 159 -20.64 -8.79 6.77
C TYR A 159 -19.11 -8.68 6.73
N LYS A 160 -18.53 -9.07 5.60
CA LYS A 160 -17.07 -9.13 5.38
C LYS A 160 -16.71 -8.51 4.04
N LEU A 161 -15.57 -7.85 3.96
CA LEU A 161 -15.10 -7.19 2.74
C LEU A 161 -13.61 -7.41 2.53
N HIS A 162 -13.21 -7.69 1.28
CA HIS A 162 -11.83 -7.47 0.86
C HIS A 162 -11.43 -6.01 1.15
N ILE A 163 -10.13 -5.80 1.38
CA ILE A 163 -9.58 -4.45 1.51
C ILE A 163 -9.89 -3.62 0.26
N GLU A 164 -9.79 -4.20 -0.94
CA GLU A 164 -10.12 -3.50 -2.19
C GLU A 164 -11.63 -3.27 -2.39
N CYS A 165 -12.48 -4.15 -1.86
CA CYS A 165 -13.94 -4.00 -1.88
C CYS A 165 -14.47 -3.02 -0.85
N ALA A 166 -13.61 -2.48 0.02
CA ALA A 166 -14.00 -1.50 1.02
C ALA A 166 -14.40 -0.15 0.41
N THR A 167 -14.06 0.08 -0.87
CA THR A 167 -14.40 1.27 -1.65
C THR A 167 -15.51 0.97 -2.66
N SER A 168 -16.38 1.95 -2.91
CA SER A 168 -17.55 1.83 -3.80
C SER A 168 -17.20 1.55 -5.27
N ASP A 169 -15.93 1.61 -5.66
CA ASP A 169 -15.45 1.42 -7.04
C ASP A 169 -15.05 -0.02 -7.37
N ALA A 170 -15.32 -0.98 -6.48
CA ALA A 170 -15.11 -2.39 -6.77
C ALA A 170 -16.18 -2.90 -7.75
N ALA A 171 -15.98 -2.62 -9.04
CA ALA A 171 -16.63 -3.39 -10.10
C ALA A 171 -16.25 -4.88 -9.91
N PRO A 172 -17.19 -5.83 -10.01
CA PRO A 172 -16.87 -7.23 -9.93
C PRO A 172 -15.86 -7.54 -11.04
N SER A 173 -14.69 -8.05 -10.65
CA SER A 173 -13.77 -8.65 -11.61
C SER A 173 -14.44 -9.94 -12.07
N GLY A 174 -15.29 -9.87 -13.08
CA GLY A 174 -15.79 -11.06 -13.75
C GLY A 174 -14.58 -11.85 -14.23
N SER A 175 -14.34 -13.00 -13.63
CA SER A 175 -13.45 -14.04 -14.14
C SER A 175 -14.10 -14.64 -15.40
N GLY A 176 -14.14 -13.85 -16.46
CA GLY A 176 -14.33 -14.37 -17.81
C GLY A 176 -13.05 -15.08 -18.21
N SER A 177 -13.07 -16.41 -18.14
CA SER A 177 -12.10 -17.26 -18.83
C SER A 177 -12.15 -16.98 -20.33
N SER A 178 -11.35 -16.03 -20.80
CA SER A 178 -11.00 -15.91 -22.21
C SER A 178 -9.48 -15.96 -22.32
N HIS A 179 -8.98 -17.03 -22.93
CA HIS A 179 -7.59 -17.15 -23.37
C HIS A 179 -7.25 -16.01 -24.33
N GLY A 180 -6.69 -14.94 -23.79
CA GLY A 180 -5.97 -13.90 -24.51
C GLY A 180 -4.73 -13.58 -23.68
N ALA A 181 -3.55 -13.76 -24.26
CA ALA A 181 -2.30 -13.38 -23.63
C ALA A 181 -2.27 -11.85 -23.48
N VAL A 182 -2.68 -11.37 -22.31
CA VAL A 182 -2.36 -10.02 -21.83
C VAL A 182 -1.09 -10.19 -21.00
N ASP A 183 -0.04 -9.45 -21.36
CA ASP A 183 1.28 -9.50 -20.73
C ASP A 183 1.17 -9.52 -19.20
N ASP A 184 1.76 -10.54 -18.57
CA ASP A 184 1.71 -10.80 -17.12
C ASP A 184 2.20 -9.59 -16.29
N GLN A 185 3.04 -8.72 -16.87
CA GLN A 185 3.50 -7.47 -16.26
C GLN A 185 2.36 -6.46 -16.01
N ASN A 186 1.36 -6.40 -16.89
CA ASN A 186 0.32 -5.35 -16.86
C ASN A 186 -0.82 -5.69 -15.88
N ALA A 187 -1.04 -6.98 -15.62
CA ALA A 187 -2.04 -7.46 -14.67
C ALA A 187 -1.64 -7.26 -13.19
N ALA A 188 -0.34 -7.38 -12.88
CA ALA A 188 0.20 -7.13 -11.54
C ALA A 188 0.08 -5.64 -11.16
N VAL A 189 0.47 -4.74 -12.09
CA VAL A 189 0.39 -3.28 -11.92
C VAL A 189 -1.07 -2.81 -11.74
N ALA A 190 -2.03 -3.43 -12.45
CA ALA A 190 -3.45 -3.09 -12.33
C ALA A 190 -4.08 -3.49 -10.98
N ARG A 191 -3.63 -4.60 -10.37
CA ARG A 191 -4.11 -5.09 -9.07
C ARG A 191 -3.52 -4.29 -7.90
N GLU A 192 -2.23 -3.99 -7.98
CA GLU A 192 -1.52 -3.13 -7.03
C GLU A 192 -2.17 -1.74 -6.95
N SER A 193 -2.58 -1.17 -8.09
CA SER A 193 -3.30 0.10 -8.16
C SER A 193 -4.66 0.13 -7.40
N ARG A 194 -5.40 -0.99 -7.30
CA ARG A 194 -6.71 -0.99 -6.59
C ARG A 194 -6.54 -0.92 -5.08
N ARG A 195 -5.52 -1.57 -4.53
CA ARG A 195 -5.26 -1.56 -3.08
C ARG A 195 -4.65 -0.25 -2.63
N HIS A 196 -3.80 0.36 -3.44
CA HIS A 196 -3.33 1.71 -3.19
C HIS A 196 -4.49 2.71 -3.19
N ARG A 197 -5.43 2.60 -4.15
CA ARG A 197 -6.69 3.38 -4.13
C ARG A 197 -7.53 3.12 -2.87
N ALA A 198 -7.64 1.86 -2.45
CA ALA A 198 -8.33 1.51 -1.22
C ALA A 198 -7.63 2.10 0.01
N ALA A 199 -6.30 2.03 0.10
CA ALA A 199 -5.53 2.61 1.20
C ALA A 199 -5.78 4.11 1.30
N LYS A 200 -5.71 4.82 0.17
CA LYS A 200 -6.04 6.26 0.10
C LYS A 200 -7.44 6.57 0.60
N PHE A 201 -8.43 5.85 0.08
CA PHE A 201 -9.83 6.07 0.46
C PHE A 201 -10.04 5.79 1.95
N LEU A 202 -9.51 4.68 2.45
CA LEU A 202 -9.68 4.26 3.83
C LEU A 202 -8.98 5.21 4.82
N VAL A 203 -7.77 5.68 4.48
CA VAL A 203 -7.07 6.70 5.28
C VAL A 203 -7.85 8.01 5.32
N ASN A 204 -8.51 8.41 4.23
CA ASN A 204 -9.29 9.65 4.18
C ASN A 204 -10.65 9.56 4.89
N THR A 205 -11.24 8.36 4.99
CA THR A 205 -12.57 8.15 5.62
C THR A 205 -12.49 8.01 7.13
N VAL A 206 -11.36 7.56 7.66
CA VAL A 206 -11.11 7.60 9.09
C VAL A 206 -10.64 9.00 9.43
N SER A 207 -11.39 9.72 10.26
CA SER A 207 -10.94 10.99 10.85
C SER A 207 -9.79 10.70 11.82
N VAL A 208 -8.62 10.35 11.30
CA VAL A 208 -7.41 10.20 12.09
C VAL A 208 -6.97 11.61 12.43
N ALA A 209 -7.22 12.01 13.68
CA ALA A 209 -6.68 13.22 14.25
C ALA A 209 -5.14 13.12 14.27
N GLY A 210 -4.49 13.64 13.21
CA GLY A 210 -3.04 13.81 13.12
C GLY A 210 -2.44 13.44 11.76
N ASN A 211 -1.84 14.43 11.09
CA ASN A 211 -0.82 14.41 10.01
C ASN A 211 -0.92 13.44 8.81
N LEU A 212 -1.85 12.48 8.77
CA LEU A 212 -2.05 11.55 7.67
C LEU A 212 -2.82 12.18 6.50
N ALA A 213 -3.75 13.09 6.81
CA ALA A 213 -4.48 13.84 5.80
C ALA A 213 -3.53 14.64 4.89
N SER A 214 -2.45 15.24 5.40
CA SER A 214 -1.51 16.02 4.56
C SER A 214 -0.71 15.15 3.58
N VAL A 215 -0.43 13.89 3.92
CA VAL A 215 0.24 12.96 3.01
C VAL A 215 -0.67 12.63 1.82
N PHE A 216 -1.99 12.55 2.03
CA PHE A 216 -2.92 12.13 0.99
C PHE A 216 -3.69 13.26 0.30
N SER A 217 -3.83 14.44 0.92
CA SER A 217 -4.35 15.65 0.27
C SER A 217 -3.47 16.09 -0.91
N ALA A 218 -2.17 15.79 -0.87
CA ALA A 218 -1.23 16.07 -1.96
C ALA A 218 -1.41 15.15 -3.19
N PHE A 219 -2.12 14.03 -3.04
CA PHE A 219 -2.35 13.04 -4.12
C PHE A 219 -3.71 13.20 -4.83
N GLN A 220 -4.44 14.28 -4.56
CA GLN A 220 -5.77 14.57 -5.16
C GLN A 220 -5.73 15.66 -6.26
N GLY A 221 -4.55 15.99 -6.79
CA GLY A 221 -4.37 16.92 -7.91
C GLY A 221 -4.33 16.24 -9.27
#